data_AF-X1P782-F1
#
_entry.id   AF-X1P782-F1
#
_cell.length_a   1.000
_cell.length_b   1.000
_cell.length_c   1.000
_cell.angle_alpha   90.00
_cell.angle_beta   90.00
_cell.angle_gamma   90.00
#
_symmetry.space_group_name_H-M   'P 1'
#
loop_
_entity.id
_entity.type
_entity.pdbx_description
1 polymer ?
#
loop_
_entity_poly.entity_id
_entity_poly.type
_entity_poly.pdbx_seq_one_letter_code
_entity_poly.pdbx_strand_id
1 'polypeptide(L)' 'MIELEEALKIVLSQVKVLPPERVNLLSSLGRTLAEDVYADFDIPGFDRAAMDGYAVISKDTDSASRRSR' A
#
# COMPACT_ATOMS: atom_id res chain seq x y z
N MET A 1 33.81 24.05 -23.55
CA MET A 1 32.39 24.02 -23.17
C MET A 1 31.96 22.57 -23.28
N ILE A 2 31.37 22.01 -22.24
CA ILE A 2 30.86 20.62 -22.27
C ILE A 2 29.35 20.66 -22.51
N GLU A 3 28.82 19.59 -23.08
CA GLU A 3 27.37 19.42 -23.27
C GLU A 3 26.65 19.25 -21.92
N LEU A 4 25.36 19.56 -21.89
CA LEU A 4 24.54 19.53 -20.67
C LEU A 4 24.55 18.15 -20.01
N GLU A 5 24.45 17.08 -20.79
CA GLU A 5 24.44 15.70 -20.31
C GLU A 5 25.77 15.33 -19.64
N GLU A 6 26.88 15.84 -20.17
CA GLU A 6 28.20 15.63 -19.60
C GLU A 6 28.36 16.39 -18.28
N ALA A 7 27.90 17.64 -18.22
CA ALA A 7 27.87 18.41 -16.99
C ALA A 7 27.01 17.73 -15.90
N LEU A 8 25.82 17.24 -16.27
CA LEU A 8 24.93 16.52 -15.35
C LEU A 8 25.58 15.23 -14.84
N LYS A 9 26.22 14.46 -15.72
CA LYS A 9 26.91 13.22 -15.35
C LYS A 9 28.04 13.47 -14.36
N ILE A 10 28.83 14.53 -14.57
CA ILE A 10 29.91 14.91 -13.65
C ILE A 10 29.33 15.27 -12.28
N VAL A 11 28.28 16.09 -12.22
CA VAL A 11 27.64 16.47 -10.94
C VAL A 11 27.10 15.23 -10.21
N LEU A 12 26.37 14.38 -10.92
CA LEU A 12 25.79 13.17 -10.34
C LEU A 12 26.86 12.15 -9.91
N SER A 13 28.03 12.11 -10.54
CA SER A 13 29.11 11.21 -10.15
C SER A 13 29.83 11.64 -8.87
N GLN A 14 29.67 12.90 -8.42
CA GLN A 14 30.30 13.41 -7.20
C GLN A 14 29.40 13.28 -5.97
N VAL A 15 28.09 13.13 -6.15
CA VAL A 15 27.15 12.98 -5.04
C VAL A 15 27.01 11.52 -4.62
N LYS A 16 26.74 11.31 -3.33
CA LYS A 16 26.44 9.98 -2.77
C LYS A 16 25.09 10.04 -2.08
N VAL A 17 24.36 8.94 -2.16
CA VAL A 17 23.15 8.75 -1.36
C VAL A 17 23.55 8.76 0.11
N LEU A 18 22.81 9.52 0.92
CA LEU A 18 23.05 9.58 2.36
C LEU A 18 22.65 8.24 3.01
N PRO A 19 23.30 7.85 4.12
CA PRO A 19 22.87 6.68 4.88
C PRO A 19 21.41 6.82 5.33
N PRO A 20 20.65 5.72 5.37
CA PRO A 20 19.28 5.75 5.86
C PRO A 20 19.24 6.01 7.36
N GLU A 21 18.15 6.62 7.82
CA GLU A 21 17.86 6.84 9.23
C GLU A 21 16.46 6.34 9.57
N ARG A 22 16.24 5.95 10.82
CA ARG A 22 14.91 5.68 11.33
C ARG A 22 14.33 6.97 11.90
N VAL A 23 13.15 7.33 11.43
CA VAL A 23 12.42 8.52 11.85
C VAL A 23 11.03 8.14 12.35
N ASN A 24 10.43 9.00 13.17
CA ASN A 24 9.02 8.83 13.54
C ASN A 24 8.12 8.98 12.30
N LEU A 25 7.02 8.24 12.24
CA LEU A 25 6.04 8.30 11.16
C LEU A 25 5.54 9.74 10.90
N LEU A 26 5.29 10.53 11.94
CA LEU A 26 4.82 11.91 11.77
C LEU A 26 5.91 12.85 11.21
N SER A 27 7.18 12.43 11.27
CA SER A 27 8.33 13.15 10.73
C SER A 27 8.79 12.60 9.37
N SER A 28 8.13 11.59 8.82
CA SER A 28 8.54 10.95 7.56
C SER A 28 8.03 11.68 6.31
N LEU A 29 7.05 12.57 6.44
CA LEU A 29 6.47 13.29 5.30
C LEU A 29 7.56 14.07 4.53
N GLY A 30 7.66 13.84 3.22
CA GLY A 30 8.67 14.46 2.35
C GLY A 30 10.04 13.77 2.34
N ARG A 31 10.25 12.72 3.16
CA ARG A 31 11.43 11.84 3.06
C ARG A 31 11.26 10.85 1.89
N THR A 32 12.36 10.27 1.44
CA THR A 32 12.36 9.13 0.49
C THR A 32 12.56 7.83 1.26
N LEU A 33 11.80 6.79 0.93
CA LEU A 33 11.97 5.46 1.53
C LEU A 33 13.34 4.87 1.16
N ALA A 34 13.98 4.25 2.13
CA ALA A 34 15.27 3.60 1.93
C ALA A 34 15.14 2.17 1.36
N GLU A 35 13.97 1.55 1.55
CA GLU A 35 13.64 0.19 1.13
C GLU A 35 12.13 0.07 0.87
N ASP A 36 11.73 -0.98 0.16
CA ASP A 36 10.32 -1.31 -0.06
C ASP A 36 9.62 -1.65 1.27
N VAL A 37 8.33 -1.33 1.36
CA VAL A 37 7.50 -1.63 2.53
C VAL A 37 6.39 -2.59 2.11
N TYR A 38 6.30 -3.72 2.80
CA TYR A 38 5.28 -4.74 2.56
C TYR A 38 4.31 -4.79 3.74
N ALA A 39 3.07 -5.21 3.48
CA ALA A 39 2.12 -5.46 4.56
C ALA A 39 2.52 -6.74 5.31
N ASP A 40 2.64 -6.65 6.62
CA ASP A 40 2.99 -7.80 7.47
C ASP A 40 1.79 -8.74 7.71
N PHE A 41 0.57 -8.30 7.35
CA PHE A 41 -0.68 -9.04 7.54
C PHE A 41 -1.80 -8.50 6.64
N ASP A 42 -2.83 -9.33 6.43
CA ASP A 42 -4.02 -8.95 5.67
C ASP A 42 -4.87 -7.91 6.40
N ILE A 43 -5.48 -6.99 5.64
CA ILE A 43 -6.40 -5.97 6.18
C ILE A 43 -7.68 -5.95 5.33
N PRO A 44 -8.84 -6.40 5.87
CA PRO A 44 -9.03 -6.94 7.21
C PRO A 44 -8.40 -8.34 7.37
N GLY A 45 -7.89 -8.63 8.56
CA GLY A 45 -7.26 -9.94 8.84
C GLY A 45 -8.24 -11.09 9.04
N PHE A 46 -9.53 -10.90 8.76
CA PHE A 46 -10.60 -11.88 8.89
C PHE A 46 -11.85 -11.47 8.11
N ASP A 47 -12.74 -12.44 7.87
CA ASP A 47 -14.03 -12.22 7.23
C ASP A 47 -14.94 -11.37 8.12
N ARG A 48 -15.32 -10.18 7.65
CA ARG A 48 -16.22 -9.27 8.37
C ARG A 48 -17.44 -8.90 7.54
N ALA A 49 -18.57 -8.74 8.20
CA ALA A 49 -19.76 -8.19 7.58
C ALA A 49 -19.52 -6.72 7.19
N ALA A 50 -19.92 -6.34 5.98
CA ALA A 50 -19.85 -4.96 5.51
C ALA A 50 -21.03 -4.10 5.99
N MET A 51 -22.09 -4.74 6.49
CA MET A 51 -23.39 -4.15 6.83
C MET A 51 -24.01 -4.91 8.01
N ASP A 52 -24.99 -4.29 8.66
CA ASP A 52 -25.85 -4.97 9.61
C ASP A 52 -26.78 -5.97 8.89
N GLY A 53 -26.96 -7.16 9.45
CA GLY A 53 -27.79 -8.20 8.86
C GLY A 53 -27.60 -9.56 9.53
N TYR A 54 -27.93 -10.62 8.79
CA TYR A 54 -27.80 -12.00 9.23
C TYR A 54 -26.81 -12.74 8.33
N ALA A 55 -25.88 -13.48 8.94
CA ALA A 55 -25.03 -14.41 8.19
C ALA A 55 -25.87 -15.59 7.71
N VAL A 56 -25.80 -15.89 6.41
CA VAL A 56 -26.51 -17.00 5.78
C VAL A 56 -25.55 -17.82 4.93
N ILE A 57 -25.85 -19.11 4.76
CA ILE A 57 -25.23 -19.90 3.70
C ILE A 57 -25.89 -19.48 2.40
N SER A 58 -25.14 -18.84 1.49
CA SER A 58 -25.70 -18.27 0.26
C SER A 58 -26.57 -19.27 -0.51
N LYS A 59 -26.12 -20.53 -0.59
CA LYS A 59 -26.82 -21.61 -1.32
C LYS A 59 -28.21 -21.92 -0.78
N ASP A 60 -28.46 -21.72 0.51
CA ASP A 60 -29.79 -21.95 1.11
C ASP A 60 -30.82 -20.92 0.64
N THR A 61 -30.37 -19.85 -0.03
CA THR A 61 -31.24 -18.80 -0.57
C THR A 61 -31.62 -19.00 -2.04
N ASP A 62 -31.07 -19.99 -2.75
CA ASP A 62 -31.25 -20.16 -4.21
C ASP A 62 -32.72 -20.35 -4.65
N SER A 63 -33.52 -21.06 -3.85
CA SER A 63 -34.95 -21.28 -4.13
C SER A 63 -35.88 -20.29 -3.43
N ALA A 64 -35.33 -19.26 -2.78
CA ALA A 64 -36.13 -18.28 -2.06
C ALA A 64 -37.04 -17.51 -3.02
N SER A 65 -38.33 -17.44 -2.70
CA SER A 65 -39.31 -16.71 -3.49
C SER A 65 -40.22 -15.89 -2.57
N ARG A 66 -40.78 -14.78 -3.06
CA ARG A 66 -41.72 -13.96 -2.27
C ARG A 66 -43.03 -14.67 -1.95
N ARG A 67 -43.38 -15.74 -2.68
CA ARG A 67 -44.61 -16.50 -2.47
C ARG A 67 -44.29 -17.67 -1.55
N SER A 68 -45.08 -17.84 -0.49
CA SER A 68 -45.10 -19.11 0.24
C SER A 68 -45.80 -20.17 -0.63
N ARG A 69 -45.34 -21.41 -0.54
CA ARG A 69 -46.14 -22.55 -1.00
C ARG A 69 -47.39 -22.69 -0.14
#